data_AF-A0A523KQ08-F1
#
_entry.id   AF-A0A523KQ08-F1
#
_cell.length_a   1.000
_cell.length_b   1.000
_cell.length_c   1.000
_cell.angle_alpha   90.00
_cell.angle_beta   90.00
_cell.angle_gamma   90.00
#
_symmetry.space_group_name_H-M   'P 1'
#
loop_
_entity.id
_entity.type
_entity.pdbx_description
1 polymer ?
#
loop_
_entity_poly.entity_id
_entity_poly.type
_entity_poly.pdbx_seq_one_letter_code
_entity_poly.pdbx_strand_id
1 'polypeptide(L)'
;MIDRLAIIGVGMIGASLALALKQARAVNHVVGCGRNQTSLQKAVDLGVIDSYTTSIAEAASSADVVVLATPLGAMQLVFEQITDIVSEHTVITDTGSAKGSVVRVAQTALGDKMPQFVPGHPIAGAEKSGVEAGLASLYQGRRVILTPLESTDPAAVGKIDNMWQLCGARIEYLSVEHHDKVLAATSHLPHMLAYSLVNYLSNLNDHDEIFKYAAGGFRDFTRIASSDPVMWRDVCIANGEALVELIENYKIELDQLSAAIRDHDQDRLLELFGKAKSERDSLIGNC
;
A
#
# COMPACT_ATOMS: atom_id res chain seq x y z
N MET A 1 -8.78 -20.48 -11.73
CA MET A 1 -7.35 -20.58 -12.08
C MET A 1 -7.06 -19.47 -13.06
N ILE A 2 -5.99 -18.71 -12.84
CA ILE A 2 -5.50 -17.66 -13.75
C ILE A 2 -4.50 -18.36 -14.68
N ASP A 3 -4.72 -18.35 -15.99
CA ASP A 3 -3.79 -18.97 -16.90
C ASP A 3 -2.54 -18.09 -17.07
N ARG A 4 -2.75 -16.80 -17.32
CA ARG A 4 -1.66 -15.82 -17.47
C ARG A 4 -1.85 -14.58 -16.61
N LEU A 5 -0.95 -14.39 -15.64
CA LEU A 5 -0.86 -13.22 -14.77
C LEU A 5 0.27 -12.30 -15.21
N ALA A 6 -0.05 -11.04 -15.48
CA ALA A 6 0.96 -9.99 -15.69
C ALA A 6 1.14 -9.16 -14.43
N ILE A 7 2.38 -9.03 -13.94
CA ILE A 7 2.72 -8.19 -12.80
C ILE A 7 3.60 -7.05 -13.27
N ILE A 8 3.04 -5.85 -13.31
CA ILE A 8 3.79 -4.63 -13.63
C ILE A 8 4.36 -4.09 -12.32
N GLY A 9 5.66 -4.29 -12.12
CA GLY A 9 6.35 -3.98 -10.85
C GLY A 9 6.62 -5.24 -10.01
N VAL A 10 7.74 -5.91 -10.27
CA VAL A 10 8.17 -7.11 -9.51
C VAL A 10 8.95 -6.73 -8.25
N GLY A 11 8.39 -5.83 -7.43
CA GLY A 11 8.89 -5.51 -6.09
C GLY A 11 8.38 -6.50 -5.04
N MET A 12 8.53 -6.17 -3.75
CA MET A 12 8.08 -7.03 -2.64
C MET A 12 6.60 -7.45 -2.78
N ILE A 13 5.71 -6.50 -3.08
CA ILE A 13 4.26 -6.76 -3.22
C ILE A 13 4.00 -7.69 -4.42
N GLY A 14 4.42 -7.31 -5.62
CA GLY A 14 4.23 -8.14 -6.81
C GLY A 14 4.86 -9.54 -6.68
N ALA A 15 6.07 -9.63 -6.13
CA ALA A 15 6.76 -10.90 -5.91
C ALA A 15 6.02 -11.79 -4.90
N SER A 16 5.54 -11.21 -3.79
CA SER A 16 4.76 -11.95 -2.78
C SER A 16 3.46 -12.50 -3.37
N LEU A 17 2.77 -11.73 -4.23
CA LEU A 17 1.55 -12.17 -4.89
C LEU A 17 1.82 -13.35 -5.83
N ALA A 18 2.87 -13.25 -6.65
CA ALA A 18 3.26 -14.34 -7.54
C ALA A 18 3.57 -15.63 -6.77
N LEU A 19 4.37 -15.52 -5.70
CA LEU A 19 4.73 -16.66 -4.85
C LEU A 19 3.50 -17.27 -4.16
N ALA A 20 2.60 -16.45 -3.61
CA ALA A 20 1.38 -16.91 -2.95
C ALA A 20 0.45 -17.66 -3.92
N LEU A 21 0.24 -17.12 -5.13
CA LEU A 21 -0.59 -17.76 -6.16
C LEU A 21 0.02 -19.05 -6.69
N LYS A 22 1.35 -19.10 -6.88
CA LYS A 22 2.06 -20.34 -7.25
C LYS A 22 1.93 -21.39 -6.15
N GLN A 23 2.10 -21.01 -4.88
CA GLN A 23 1.93 -21.92 -3.74
C GLN A 23 0.50 -22.48 -3.66
N ALA A 24 -0.51 -21.64 -3.94
CA ALA A 24 -1.91 -22.04 -4.01
C ALA A 24 -2.28 -22.82 -5.29
N ARG A 25 -1.34 -23.01 -6.24
CA ARG A 25 -1.58 -23.57 -7.58
C ARG A 25 -2.72 -22.85 -8.32
N ALA A 26 -2.81 -21.54 -8.12
CA ALA A 26 -3.87 -20.68 -8.62
C ALA A 26 -3.51 -19.97 -9.94
N VAL A 27 -2.24 -20.03 -10.36
CA VAL A 27 -1.71 -19.42 -11.58
C VAL A 27 -0.84 -20.41 -12.36
N ASN A 28 -0.96 -20.42 -13.69
CA ASN A 28 -0.13 -21.26 -14.57
C ASN A 28 1.15 -20.54 -15.01
N HIS A 29 1.05 -19.28 -15.42
CA HIS A 29 2.20 -18.49 -15.88
C HIS A 29 2.16 -17.06 -15.36
N VAL A 30 3.28 -16.60 -14.79
CA VAL A 30 3.49 -15.23 -14.33
C VAL A 30 4.52 -14.53 -15.21
N VAL A 31 4.11 -13.47 -15.90
CA VAL A 31 5.03 -12.55 -16.60
C VAL A 31 5.28 -11.31 -15.74
N GLY A 32 6.54 -11.09 -15.37
CA GLY A 32 6.97 -9.89 -14.66
C GLY A 32 7.40 -8.78 -15.60
N CYS A 33 7.02 -7.54 -15.30
CA CYS A 33 7.47 -6.35 -16.01
C CYS A 33 8.15 -5.36 -15.07
N GLY A 34 9.23 -4.76 -15.53
CA GLY A 34 9.98 -3.76 -14.78
C GLY A 34 11.10 -3.14 -15.62
N ARG A 35 11.78 -2.14 -15.05
CA ARG A 35 12.84 -1.41 -15.77
C ARG A 35 14.22 -2.07 -15.64
N ASN A 36 14.47 -2.79 -14.55
CA ASN A 36 15.77 -3.38 -14.26
C ASN A 36 15.80 -4.85 -14.67
N GLN A 37 16.44 -5.16 -15.79
CA GLN A 37 16.57 -6.52 -16.30
C GLN A 37 17.28 -7.46 -15.32
N THR A 38 18.30 -6.99 -14.61
CA THR A 38 19.01 -7.81 -13.60
C THR A 38 18.08 -8.25 -12.47
N SER A 39 17.21 -7.35 -11.98
CA SER A 39 16.21 -7.69 -10.96
C SER A 39 15.15 -8.66 -11.49
N LEU A 40 14.74 -8.51 -12.75
CA LEU A 40 13.76 -9.41 -13.39
C LEU A 40 14.34 -10.80 -13.65
N GLN A 41 15.59 -10.90 -14.11
CA GLN A 41 16.28 -12.18 -14.27
C GLN A 41 16.38 -12.89 -12.92
N LYS A 42 16.77 -12.16 -11.86
CA LYS A 42 16.79 -12.71 -10.50
C LYS A 42 15.42 -13.21 -10.05
N ALA A 43 14.33 -12.54 -10.43
CA ALA A 43 12.97 -12.99 -10.13
C ALA A 43 12.64 -14.34 -10.82
N VAL A 44 13.12 -14.56 -12.04
CA VAL A 44 13.04 -15.86 -12.73
C VAL A 44 13.87 -16.91 -12.03
N ASP A 45 15.13 -16.59 -11.69
CA ASP A 45 16.05 -17.53 -11.05
C ASP A 45 15.53 -18.01 -9.68
N LEU A 46 14.82 -17.13 -8.96
CA LEU A 46 14.16 -17.44 -7.69
C LEU A 46 12.79 -18.13 -7.85
N GLY A 47 12.33 -18.34 -9.08
CA GLY A 47 11.03 -18.95 -9.38
C GLY A 47 9.82 -18.07 -9.04
N VAL A 48 10.03 -16.78 -8.74
CA VAL A 48 8.95 -15.82 -8.44
C VAL A 48 8.08 -15.60 -9.67
N ILE A 49 8.70 -15.38 -10.83
CA ILE A 49 8.03 -15.22 -12.13
C ILE A 49 8.54 -16.28 -13.11
N ASP A 50 7.77 -16.57 -14.16
CA ASP A 50 8.11 -17.59 -15.16
C ASP A 50 8.81 -16.99 -16.39
N SER A 51 8.50 -15.74 -16.71
CA SER A 51 9.17 -14.96 -17.74
C SER A 51 9.17 -13.48 -17.40
N TYR A 52 9.98 -12.68 -18.09
CA TYR A 52 9.95 -11.23 -17.95
C TYR A 52 10.01 -10.49 -19.29
N THR A 53 9.57 -9.24 -19.28
CA THR A 53 9.82 -8.26 -20.34
C THR A 53 10.03 -6.88 -19.72
N THR A 54 10.66 -5.97 -20.45
CA THR A 54 10.75 -4.55 -20.09
C THR A 54 9.67 -3.69 -20.74
N SER A 55 8.82 -4.29 -21.59
CA SER A 55 7.69 -3.62 -22.24
C SER A 55 6.39 -3.91 -21.48
N ILE A 56 5.71 -2.84 -21.04
CA ILE A 56 4.42 -2.95 -20.34
C ILE A 56 3.36 -3.56 -21.26
N ALA A 57 3.32 -3.12 -22.52
CA ALA A 57 2.42 -3.64 -23.54
C ALA A 57 2.61 -5.16 -23.75
N GLU A 58 3.85 -5.62 -23.90
CA GLU A 58 4.12 -7.05 -24.09
C GLU A 58 3.71 -7.88 -22.87
N ALA A 59 3.91 -7.36 -21.66
CA ALA A 59 3.52 -8.06 -20.43
C ALA A 59 2.00 -8.19 -20.32
N ALA A 60 1.26 -7.12 -20.63
CA ALA A 60 -0.20 -7.09 -20.56
C ALA A 60 -0.87 -7.87 -21.69
N SER A 61 -0.17 -8.11 -22.80
CA SER A 61 -0.69 -8.88 -23.93
C SER A 61 -1.08 -10.30 -23.53
N SER A 62 -2.30 -10.69 -23.88
CA SER A 62 -2.91 -12.00 -23.58
C SER A 62 -3.01 -12.35 -22.08
N ALA A 63 -2.89 -11.38 -21.17
CA ALA A 63 -3.06 -11.62 -19.76
C ALA A 63 -4.55 -11.74 -19.38
N ASP A 64 -4.88 -12.71 -18.53
CA ASP A 64 -6.21 -12.80 -17.91
C ASP A 64 -6.38 -11.74 -16.82
N VAL A 65 -5.27 -11.47 -16.11
CA VAL A 65 -5.19 -10.50 -15.02
C VAL A 65 -3.91 -9.69 -15.16
N VAL A 66 -4.04 -8.36 -15.10
CA VAL A 66 -2.92 -7.42 -15.03
C VAL A 66 -2.92 -6.75 -13.65
N VAL A 67 -1.83 -6.91 -12.91
CA VAL A 67 -1.65 -6.31 -11.57
C VAL A 67 -0.62 -5.19 -11.65
N LEU A 68 -1.04 -3.99 -11.29
CA LEU A 68 -0.19 -2.80 -11.16
C LEU A 68 0.38 -2.74 -9.74
N ALA A 69 1.60 -3.25 -9.57
CA ALA A 69 2.38 -3.22 -8.33
C ALA A 69 3.54 -2.21 -8.41
N THR A 70 3.30 -1.08 -9.07
CA THR A 70 4.24 0.05 -9.18
C THR A 70 3.94 1.15 -8.16
N PRO A 71 4.89 2.07 -7.90
CA PRO A 71 4.59 3.30 -7.16
C PRO A 71 3.40 4.07 -7.78
N LEU A 72 2.63 4.77 -6.94
CA LEU A 72 1.45 5.53 -7.36
C LEU A 72 1.77 6.53 -8.49
N GLY A 73 2.93 7.20 -8.42
CA GLY A 73 3.35 8.17 -9.44
C GLY A 73 3.65 7.57 -10.82
N ALA A 74 3.77 6.23 -10.93
CA ALA A 74 3.99 5.54 -12.21
C ALA A 74 2.70 4.98 -12.83
N MET A 75 1.58 4.94 -12.08
CA MET A 75 0.38 4.23 -12.50
C MET A 75 -0.28 4.81 -13.75
N GLN A 76 -0.26 6.14 -13.91
CA GLN A 76 -0.82 6.79 -15.11
C GLN A 76 -0.18 6.25 -16.39
N LEU A 77 1.16 6.25 -16.46
CA LEU A 77 1.91 5.75 -17.60
C LEU A 77 1.67 4.27 -17.86
N VAL A 78 1.44 3.48 -16.81
CA VAL A 78 1.10 2.06 -16.97
C VAL A 78 -0.28 1.91 -17.59
N PHE A 79 -1.30 2.62 -17.08
CA PHE A 79 -2.64 2.57 -17.66
C PHE A 79 -2.64 2.99 -19.13
N GLU A 80 -2.00 4.11 -19.46
CA GLU A 80 -1.86 4.60 -20.84
C GLU A 80 -1.25 3.56 -21.78
N GLN A 81 -0.27 2.76 -21.32
CA GLN A 81 0.38 1.75 -22.15
C GLN A 81 -0.39 0.43 -22.28
N ILE A 82 -1.32 0.14 -21.37
CA ILE A 82 -2.10 -1.11 -21.43
C ILE A 82 -3.45 -0.93 -22.12
N THR A 83 -4.03 0.28 -22.14
CA THR A 83 -5.40 0.53 -22.64
C THR A 83 -5.64 -0.07 -24.02
N ASP A 84 -4.72 0.11 -24.98
CA ASP A 84 -4.91 -0.36 -26.36
C ASP A 84 -4.49 -1.82 -26.59
N ILE A 85 -3.96 -2.47 -25.55
CA ILE A 85 -3.36 -3.81 -25.65
C ILE A 85 -4.22 -4.87 -24.97
N VAL A 86 -4.86 -4.52 -23.85
CA VAL A 86 -5.68 -5.45 -23.08
C VAL A 86 -6.94 -5.83 -23.85
N SER A 87 -7.28 -7.12 -23.78
CA SER A 87 -8.51 -7.64 -24.38
C SER A 87 -9.74 -7.24 -23.58
N GLU A 88 -10.93 -7.41 -24.15
CA GLU A 88 -12.20 -7.20 -23.43
C GLU A 88 -12.41 -8.16 -22.23
N HIS A 89 -11.63 -9.24 -22.13
CA HIS A 89 -11.72 -10.23 -21.04
C HIS A 89 -10.64 -10.07 -19.96
N THR A 90 -9.67 -9.18 -20.17
CA THR A 90 -8.58 -8.93 -19.22
C THR A 90 -9.13 -8.16 -18.02
N VAL A 91 -8.83 -8.63 -16.81
CA VAL A 91 -9.17 -7.91 -15.57
C VAL A 91 -7.93 -7.17 -15.07
N ILE A 92 -8.11 -5.89 -14.72
CA ILE A 92 -7.02 -5.03 -14.27
C ILE A 92 -7.21 -4.75 -12.78
N THR A 93 -6.13 -4.78 -12.00
CA THR A 93 -6.15 -4.39 -10.59
C THR A 93 -4.85 -3.70 -10.22
N ASP A 94 -4.81 -3.02 -9.07
CA ASP A 94 -3.64 -2.35 -8.54
C ASP A 94 -3.36 -2.78 -7.09
N THR A 95 -2.25 -2.30 -6.54
CA THR A 95 -1.90 -2.47 -5.13
C THR A 95 -1.53 -1.16 -4.45
N GLY A 96 -1.93 -0.01 -5.00
CA GLY A 96 -1.54 1.32 -4.56
C GLY A 96 -2.11 1.70 -3.18
N SER A 97 -1.44 2.58 -2.46
CA SER A 97 -1.85 2.92 -1.09
C SER A 97 -2.90 4.04 -0.98
N ALA A 98 -3.23 4.71 -2.08
CA ALA A 98 -4.30 5.71 -2.18
C ALA A 98 -5.17 5.40 -3.41
N LYS A 99 -6.48 5.37 -3.26
CA LYS A 99 -7.41 4.87 -4.29
C LYS A 99 -7.99 5.97 -5.16
N GLY A 100 -8.23 7.16 -4.61
CA GLY A 100 -8.74 8.30 -5.35
C GLY A 100 -7.82 8.73 -6.49
N SER A 101 -6.52 8.77 -6.25
CA SER A 101 -5.53 9.09 -7.30
C SER A 101 -5.50 8.03 -8.40
N VAL A 102 -5.55 6.75 -8.03
CA VAL A 102 -5.45 5.62 -8.96
C VAL A 102 -6.69 5.52 -9.84
N VAL A 103 -7.87 5.62 -9.23
CA VAL A 103 -9.14 5.60 -9.96
C VAL A 103 -9.21 6.76 -10.95
N ARG A 104 -8.75 7.96 -10.57
CA ARG A 104 -8.73 9.12 -11.45
C ARG A 104 -7.89 8.90 -12.71
N VAL A 105 -6.67 8.39 -12.55
CA VAL A 105 -5.80 8.12 -13.71
C VAL A 105 -6.32 6.94 -14.55
N ALA A 106 -6.90 5.93 -13.91
CA ALA A 106 -7.54 4.81 -14.60
C ALA A 106 -8.74 5.27 -15.43
N GLN A 107 -9.60 6.15 -14.88
CA GLN A 107 -10.74 6.72 -15.60
C GLN A 107 -10.32 7.50 -16.85
N THR A 108 -9.26 8.31 -16.74
CA THR A 108 -8.72 9.06 -17.89
C THR A 108 -8.15 8.14 -18.97
N ALA A 109 -7.46 7.07 -18.57
CA ALA A 109 -6.74 6.21 -19.51
C ALA A 109 -7.59 5.07 -20.09
N LEU A 110 -8.46 4.43 -19.30
CA LEU A 110 -9.18 3.22 -19.72
C LEU A 110 -10.48 3.51 -20.49
N GLY A 111 -11.12 4.66 -20.26
CA GLY A 111 -12.38 5.02 -20.92
C GLY A 111 -13.43 3.91 -20.82
N ASP A 112 -13.88 3.40 -21.97
CA ASP A 112 -14.88 2.33 -22.07
C ASP A 112 -14.44 0.99 -21.44
N LYS A 113 -13.12 0.81 -21.20
CA LYS A 113 -12.56 -0.37 -20.53
C LYS A 113 -12.59 -0.27 -19.00
N MET A 114 -13.08 0.84 -18.43
CA MET A 114 -13.16 1.02 -16.98
C MET A 114 -13.88 -0.11 -16.21
N PRO A 115 -14.92 -0.78 -16.75
CA PRO A 115 -15.54 -1.93 -16.08
C PRO A 115 -14.58 -3.09 -15.76
N GLN A 116 -13.45 -3.19 -16.46
CA GLN A 116 -12.43 -4.21 -16.24
C GLN A 116 -11.53 -3.95 -15.03
N PHE A 117 -11.56 -2.73 -14.49
CA PHE A 117 -10.66 -2.31 -13.42
C PHE A 117 -11.29 -2.50 -12.04
N VAL A 118 -10.62 -3.28 -11.20
CA VAL A 118 -10.96 -3.52 -9.79
C VAL A 118 -9.83 -2.94 -8.93
N PRO A 119 -9.99 -1.73 -8.37
CA PRO A 119 -8.95 -1.14 -7.55
C PRO A 119 -8.76 -1.92 -6.24
N GLY A 120 -7.50 -2.14 -5.84
CA GLY A 120 -7.14 -3.00 -4.71
C GLY A 120 -6.02 -2.43 -3.86
N HIS A 121 -6.02 -2.72 -2.56
CA HIS A 121 -4.95 -2.36 -1.64
C HIS A 121 -4.71 -3.47 -0.62
N PRO A 122 -3.65 -4.28 -0.78
CA PRO A 122 -3.24 -5.20 0.26
C PRO A 122 -2.68 -4.42 1.45
N ILE A 123 -3.30 -4.55 2.62
CA ILE A 123 -2.82 -3.96 3.88
C ILE A 123 -1.75 -4.88 4.47
N ALA A 124 -0.67 -5.02 3.73
CA ALA A 124 0.47 -5.86 4.03
C ALA A 124 1.73 -5.25 3.42
N GLY A 125 2.80 -5.22 4.19
CA GLY A 125 4.10 -4.72 3.75
C GLY A 125 5.15 -4.97 4.81
N ALA A 126 6.41 -4.99 4.39
CA ALA A 126 7.59 -4.99 5.25
C ALA A 126 8.48 -3.80 4.89
N GLU A 127 9.37 -3.42 5.81
CA GLU A 127 10.36 -2.37 5.59
C GLU A 127 11.43 -2.70 4.53
N LYS A 128 11.45 -3.95 4.00
CA LYS A 128 12.38 -4.40 2.98
C LYS A 128 11.77 -4.28 1.58
N SER A 129 12.58 -3.83 0.64
CA SER A 129 12.20 -3.66 -0.77
C SER A 129 12.87 -4.68 -1.68
N GLY A 130 12.39 -4.80 -2.92
CA GLY A 130 12.95 -5.71 -3.93
C GLY A 130 12.25 -7.06 -4.01
N VAL A 131 12.62 -7.86 -5.02
CA VAL A 131 12.01 -9.18 -5.27
C VAL A 131 12.38 -10.19 -4.19
N GLU A 132 13.57 -10.07 -3.63
CA GLU A 132 14.11 -10.94 -2.58
C GLU A 132 13.40 -10.75 -1.23
N ALA A 133 12.69 -9.65 -1.07
CA ALA A 133 11.83 -9.39 0.07
C ALA A 133 10.44 -10.05 -0.09
N GLY A 134 10.15 -10.68 -1.24
CA GLY A 134 8.89 -11.37 -1.50
C GLY A 134 8.65 -12.55 -0.55
N LEU A 135 7.45 -12.64 0.00
CA LEU A 135 7.04 -13.69 0.93
C LEU A 135 5.70 -14.28 0.49
N ALA A 136 5.65 -15.59 0.23
CA ALA A 136 4.41 -16.28 -0.14
C ALA A 136 3.32 -16.16 0.94
N SER A 137 3.72 -16.00 2.20
CA SER A 137 2.82 -15.84 3.34
C SER A 137 2.42 -14.39 3.63
N LEU A 138 2.85 -13.40 2.83
CA LEU A 138 2.68 -11.97 3.13
C LEU A 138 1.22 -11.60 3.42
N TYR A 139 0.29 -12.19 2.66
CA TYR A 139 -1.14 -11.85 2.72
C TYR A 139 -1.96 -12.74 3.66
N GLN A 140 -1.36 -13.78 4.24
CA GLN A 140 -2.07 -14.75 5.09
C GLN A 140 -2.68 -14.05 6.32
N GLY A 141 -4.01 -14.08 6.43
CA GLY A 141 -4.76 -13.41 7.48
C GLY A 141 -4.74 -11.88 7.44
N ARG A 142 -4.10 -11.27 6.42
CA ARG A 142 -4.05 -9.82 6.24
C ARG A 142 -5.26 -9.31 5.47
N ARG A 143 -5.64 -8.07 5.71
CA ARG A 143 -6.72 -7.41 4.98
C ARG A 143 -6.25 -7.05 3.57
N VAL A 144 -7.10 -7.27 2.58
CA VAL A 144 -7.01 -6.64 1.26
C VAL A 144 -8.30 -5.86 1.07
N ILE A 145 -8.18 -4.56 0.83
CA ILE A 145 -9.34 -3.71 0.59
C ILE A 145 -9.55 -3.60 -0.92
N LEU A 146 -10.74 -3.96 -1.39
CA LEU A 146 -11.19 -3.68 -2.75
C LEU A 146 -12.11 -2.47 -2.74
N THR A 147 -11.97 -1.60 -3.73
CA THR A 147 -12.84 -0.43 -3.89
C THR A 147 -13.51 -0.43 -5.27
N PRO A 148 -14.36 -1.43 -5.56
CA PRO A 148 -15.07 -1.48 -6.84
C PRO A 148 -15.93 -0.22 -7.02
N LEU A 149 -16.04 0.22 -8.26
CA LEU A 149 -16.91 1.34 -8.64
C LEU A 149 -18.28 0.81 -9.07
N GLU A 150 -19.28 1.69 -9.14
CA GLU A 150 -20.60 1.33 -9.68
C GLU A 150 -20.53 0.78 -11.10
N SER A 151 -19.54 1.22 -11.90
CA SER A 151 -19.29 0.74 -13.26
C SER A 151 -18.44 -0.52 -13.35
N THR A 152 -17.82 -0.97 -12.25
CA THR A 152 -16.95 -2.15 -12.26
C THR A 152 -17.78 -3.41 -12.53
N ASP A 153 -17.32 -4.27 -13.44
CA ASP A 153 -17.96 -5.54 -13.74
C ASP A 153 -17.94 -6.46 -12.49
N PRO A 154 -19.09 -6.91 -11.98
CA PRO A 154 -19.15 -7.83 -10.85
C PRO A 154 -18.35 -9.13 -11.04
N ALA A 155 -18.24 -9.63 -12.28
CA ALA A 155 -17.43 -10.81 -12.58
C ALA A 155 -15.92 -10.53 -12.42
N ALA A 156 -15.47 -9.33 -12.80
CA ALA A 156 -14.11 -8.88 -12.56
C ALA A 156 -13.82 -8.77 -11.05
N VAL A 157 -14.75 -8.20 -10.27
CA VAL A 157 -14.64 -8.13 -8.81
C VAL A 157 -14.49 -9.53 -8.21
N GLY A 158 -15.37 -10.46 -8.59
CA GLY A 158 -15.31 -11.86 -8.12
C GLY A 158 -13.99 -12.56 -8.46
N LYS A 159 -13.40 -12.27 -9.63
CA LYS A 159 -12.08 -12.81 -10.01
C LYS A 159 -10.96 -12.29 -9.11
N ILE A 160 -10.93 -10.98 -8.84
CA ILE A 160 -9.89 -10.35 -8.01
C ILE A 160 -10.07 -10.69 -6.53
N ASP A 161 -11.29 -10.70 -6.02
CA ASP A 161 -11.59 -11.18 -4.66
C ASP A 161 -11.05 -12.61 -4.47
N ASN A 162 -11.44 -13.55 -5.35
CA ASN A 162 -11.00 -14.94 -5.26
C ASN A 162 -9.47 -15.07 -5.39
N MET A 163 -8.82 -14.26 -6.22
CA MET A 163 -7.35 -14.22 -6.33
C MET A 163 -6.70 -13.91 -4.98
N TRP A 164 -7.19 -12.89 -4.27
CA TRP A 164 -6.66 -12.50 -2.96
C TRP A 164 -7.03 -13.50 -1.86
N GLN A 165 -8.24 -14.08 -1.88
CA GLN A 165 -8.63 -15.14 -0.94
C GLN A 165 -7.75 -16.39 -1.07
N LEU A 166 -7.39 -16.80 -2.29
CA LEU A 166 -6.46 -17.90 -2.54
C LEU A 166 -5.05 -17.63 -1.99
N CYS A 167 -4.67 -16.35 -1.83
CA CYS A 167 -3.45 -15.94 -1.15
C CYS A 167 -3.58 -15.91 0.39
N GLY A 168 -4.75 -16.29 0.93
CA GLY A 168 -5.05 -16.30 2.35
C GLY A 168 -5.48 -14.94 2.93
N ALA A 169 -5.78 -13.95 2.08
CA ALA A 169 -6.21 -12.63 2.51
C ALA A 169 -7.67 -12.63 2.99
N ARG A 170 -7.99 -11.65 3.85
CA ARG A 170 -9.36 -11.29 4.23
C ARG A 170 -9.80 -10.08 3.42
N ILE A 171 -10.87 -10.22 2.64
CA ILE A 171 -11.34 -9.15 1.76
C ILE A 171 -12.28 -8.22 2.50
N GLU A 172 -12.06 -6.92 2.37
CA GLU A 172 -12.98 -5.88 2.80
C GLU A 172 -13.32 -4.97 1.61
N TYR A 173 -14.54 -4.46 1.60
CA TYR A 173 -15.04 -3.59 0.53
C TYR A 173 -15.32 -2.21 1.08
N LEU A 174 -14.68 -1.19 0.52
CA LEU A 174 -14.90 0.21 0.89
C LEU A 174 -15.19 1.06 -0.35
N SER A 175 -15.84 2.20 -0.15
CA SER A 175 -15.81 3.25 -1.17
C SER A 175 -14.39 3.84 -1.28
N VAL A 176 -14.07 4.40 -2.44
CA VAL A 176 -12.77 5.05 -2.69
C VAL A 176 -12.48 6.16 -1.68
N GLU A 177 -13.47 7.02 -1.42
CA GLU A 177 -13.35 8.12 -0.46
C GLU A 177 -13.15 7.61 0.98
N HIS A 178 -13.92 6.59 1.38
CA HIS A 178 -13.81 6.03 2.72
C HIS A 178 -12.46 5.33 2.93
N HIS A 179 -11.97 4.60 1.93
CA HIS A 179 -10.62 4.03 1.95
C HIS A 179 -9.57 5.12 2.21
N ASP A 180 -9.54 6.17 1.39
CA ASP A 180 -8.50 7.20 1.50
C ASP A 180 -8.56 7.94 2.83
N LYS A 181 -9.75 8.20 3.36
CA LYS A 181 -9.94 8.80 4.69
C LYS A 181 -9.43 7.88 5.82
N VAL A 182 -9.78 6.60 5.79
CA VAL A 182 -9.36 5.64 6.81
C VAL A 182 -7.86 5.42 6.77
N LEU A 183 -7.26 5.26 5.59
CA LEU A 183 -5.82 5.03 5.45
C LEU A 183 -5.00 6.29 5.74
N ALA A 184 -5.55 7.48 5.49
CA ALA A 184 -4.94 8.73 5.93
C ALA A 184 -4.73 8.72 7.46
N ALA A 185 -5.75 8.34 8.22
CA ALA A 185 -5.70 8.32 9.69
C ALA A 185 -4.90 7.14 10.26
N THR A 186 -5.08 5.95 9.70
CA THR A 186 -4.56 4.69 10.29
C THR A 186 -3.17 4.29 9.77
N SER A 187 -2.71 4.88 8.67
CA SER A 187 -1.43 4.55 8.04
C SER A 187 -0.60 5.80 7.71
N HIS A 188 -1.15 6.77 6.98
CA HIS A 188 -0.36 7.87 6.44
C HIS A 188 0.09 8.87 7.52
N LEU A 189 -0.83 9.31 8.38
CA LEU A 189 -0.52 10.19 9.50
C LEU A 189 0.55 9.58 10.42
N PRO A 190 0.44 8.31 10.90
CA PRO A 190 1.51 7.68 11.66
C PRO A 190 2.90 7.77 11.02
N HIS A 191 3.02 7.59 9.70
CA HIS A 191 4.29 7.74 9.00
C HIS A 191 4.78 9.19 9.00
N MET A 192 3.89 10.16 8.77
CA MET A 192 4.28 11.59 8.80
C MET A 192 4.79 12.00 10.17
N LEU A 193 4.15 11.53 11.24
CA LEU A 193 4.58 11.80 12.60
C LEU A 193 5.94 11.14 12.91
N ALA A 194 6.15 9.90 12.46
CA ALA A 194 7.43 9.22 12.61
C ALA A 194 8.57 9.93 11.86
N TYR A 195 8.36 10.30 10.59
CA TYR A 195 9.35 11.07 9.81
C TYR A 195 9.63 12.42 10.45
N SER A 196 8.59 13.16 10.85
CA SER A 196 8.73 14.47 11.49
C SER A 196 9.51 14.39 12.80
N LEU A 197 9.23 13.39 13.64
CA LEU A 197 9.94 13.19 14.90
C LEU A 197 11.43 12.91 14.67
N VAL A 198 11.77 12.00 13.76
CA VAL A 198 13.17 11.67 13.43
C VAL A 198 13.90 12.92 12.92
N ASN A 199 13.30 13.67 12.00
CA ASN A 199 13.88 14.88 11.44
C ASN A 199 14.03 16.00 12.48
N TYR A 200 13.08 16.14 13.39
CA TYR A 200 13.17 17.13 14.47
C TYR A 200 14.37 16.83 15.38
N LEU A 201 14.51 15.58 15.84
CA LEU A 201 15.60 15.18 16.73
C LEU A 201 16.97 15.23 16.05
N SER A 202 17.06 14.93 14.75
CA SER A 202 18.31 15.02 14.00
C SER A 202 18.83 16.45 13.85
N ASN A 203 17.97 17.45 14.02
CA ASN A 203 18.33 18.87 13.91
C ASN A 203 18.71 19.50 15.27
N LEU A 204 18.67 18.74 16.36
CA LEU A 204 19.13 19.20 17.67
C LEU A 204 20.66 19.10 17.77
N ASN A 205 21.28 20.04 18.49
CA ASN A 205 22.75 20.09 18.62
C ASN A 205 23.35 18.79 19.19
N ASP A 206 22.63 18.08 20.05
CA ASP A 206 23.08 16.87 20.75
C ASP A 206 22.50 15.56 20.15
N HIS A 207 22.18 15.56 18.85
CA HIS A 207 21.49 14.42 18.21
C HIS A 207 22.17 13.05 18.44
N ASP A 208 23.50 12.97 18.42
CA ASP A 208 24.25 11.72 18.65
C ASP A 208 23.97 11.14 20.04
N GLU A 209 23.87 12.00 21.05
CA GLU A 209 23.54 11.58 22.42
C GLU A 209 22.06 11.18 22.52
N ILE A 210 21.16 11.95 21.89
CA ILE A 210 19.72 11.65 21.85
C ILE A 210 19.48 10.26 21.22
N PHE A 211 20.11 9.97 20.08
CA PHE A 211 19.96 8.68 19.41
C PHE A 211 20.64 7.53 20.16
N LYS A 212 21.71 7.80 20.92
CA LYS A 212 22.33 6.78 21.79
C LYS A 212 21.38 6.25 22.86
N TYR A 213 20.49 7.09 23.38
CA TYR A 213 19.48 6.72 24.37
C TYR A 213 18.11 6.38 23.79
N ALA A 214 17.98 6.40 22.46
CA ALA A 214 16.76 6.03 21.77
C ALA A 214 16.50 4.50 21.89
N ALA A 215 15.83 4.10 22.96
CA ALA A 215 15.48 2.71 23.24
C ALA A 215 13.96 2.50 23.29
N GLY A 216 13.53 1.23 23.19
CA GLY A 216 12.14 0.82 23.37
C GLY A 216 11.16 1.56 22.45
N GLY A 217 10.30 2.41 23.05
CA GLY A 217 9.21 3.09 22.37
C GLY A 217 9.64 4.01 21.21
N PHE A 218 10.82 4.62 21.28
CA PHE A 218 11.34 5.41 20.15
C PHE A 218 11.58 4.51 18.94
N ARG A 219 12.23 3.36 19.13
CA ARG A 219 12.53 2.41 18.06
C ARG A 219 11.24 1.88 17.42
N ASP A 220 10.24 1.57 18.23
CA ASP A 220 8.98 1.03 17.75
C ASP A 220 8.18 2.06 16.95
N PHE A 221 8.15 3.31 17.41
CA PHE A 221 7.47 4.41 16.72
C PHE A 221 8.19 4.81 15.42
N THR A 222 9.52 4.86 15.44
CA THR A 222 10.32 5.35 14.29
C THR A 222 10.73 4.27 13.31
N ARG A 223 10.49 2.99 13.59
CA ARG A 223 10.72 1.88 12.64
C ARG A 223 10.12 2.17 11.26
N ILE A 224 8.93 2.76 11.22
CA ILE A 224 8.23 3.07 9.97
C ILE A 224 8.82 4.26 9.20
N ALA A 225 9.65 5.09 9.84
CA ALA A 225 10.41 6.15 9.16
C ALA A 225 11.58 5.58 8.31
N SER A 226 11.92 4.30 8.45
CA SER A 226 12.86 3.61 7.54
C SER A 226 12.21 3.13 6.24
N SER A 227 10.92 3.42 6.03
CA SER A 227 10.21 3.07 4.80
C SER A 227 10.72 3.85 3.58
N ASP A 228 10.44 3.33 2.39
CA ASP A 228 10.88 3.93 1.13
C ASP A 228 10.36 5.38 0.95
N PRO A 229 11.25 6.38 0.77
CA PRO A 229 10.85 7.78 0.71
C PRO A 229 10.11 8.13 -0.58
N VAL A 230 10.32 7.39 -1.68
CA VAL A 230 9.64 7.64 -2.96
C VAL A 230 8.17 7.23 -2.86
N MET A 231 7.90 6.06 -2.26
CA MET A 231 6.55 5.60 -1.97
C MET A 231 5.79 6.60 -1.08
N TRP A 232 6.40 7.04 0.03
CA TRP A 232 5.71 7.95 0.96
C TRP A 232 5.53 9.36 0.41
N ARG A 233 6.46 9.86 -0.41
CA ARG A 233 6.23 11.08 -1.21
C ARG A 233 4.97 10.93 -2.07
N ASP A 234 4.86 9.84 -2.82
CA ASP A 234 3.73 9.63 -3.71
C ASP A 234 2.40 9.50 -2.95
N VAL A 235 2.40 8.88 -1.76
CA VAL A 235 1.23 8.85 -0.87
C VAL A 235 0.80 10.25 -0.44
N CYS A 236 1.75 11.12 -0.05
CA CYS A 236 1.45 12.49 0.33
C CYS A 236 0.88 13.31 -0.83
N ILE A 237 1.38 13.11 -2.05
CA ILE A 237 0.83 13.77 -3.25
C ILE A 237 -0.56 13.23 -3.59
N ALA A 238 -0.77 11.92 -3.45
CA ALA A 238 -2.01 11.25 -3.83
C ALA A 238 -3.18 11.50 -2.86
N ASN A 239 -2.90 11.65 -1.57
CA ASN A 239 -3.92 11.77 -0.51
C ASN A 239 -3.65 12.98 0.42
N GLY A 240 -3.10 14.05 -0.15
CA GLY A 240 -2.61 15.21 0.59
C GLY A 240 -3.70 15.99 1.33
N GLU A 241 -4.89 16.14 0.74
CA GLU A 241 -5.99 16.90 1.36
C GLU A 241 -6.43 16.29 2.70
N ALA A 242 -6.74 14.98 2.70
CA ALA A 242 -7.12 14.26 3.92
C ALA A 242 -5.96 14.23 4.94
N LEU A 243 -4.72 14.11 4.47
CA LEU A 243 -3.55 14.06 5.35
C LEU A 243 -3.28 15.42 6.01
N VAL A 244 -3.42 16.53 5.29
CA VAL A 244 -3.23 17.89 5.85
C VAL A 244 -4.28 18.18 6.91
N GLU A 245 -5.55 17.84 6.67
CA GLU A 245 -6.61 17.99 7.67
C GLU A 245 -6.26 17.27 8.99
N LEU A 246 -5.79 16.02 8.88
CA LEU A 246 -5.38 15.22 10.03
C LEU A 246 -4.14 15.80 10.74
N ILE A 247 -3.17 16.31 9.99
CA ILE A 247 -1.98 16.95 10.57
C ILE A 247 -2.36 18.21 11.35
N GLU A 248 -3.24 19.06 10.80
CA GLU A 248 -3.71 20.27 11.49
C GLU A 248 -4.48 19.93 12.77
N ASN A 249 -5.34 18.91 12.73
CA ASN A 249 -6.02 18.43 13.94
C ASN A 249 -5.05 17.83 14.96
N TYR A 250 -4.00 17.12 14.52
CA TYR A 250 -3.00 16.58 15.42
C TYR A 250 -2.14 17.66 16.09
N LYS A 251 -1.87 18.78 15.39
CA LYS A 251 -1.19 19.94 16.00
C LYS A 251 -1.99 20.51 17.18
N ILE A 252 -3.32 20.56 17.06
CA ILE A 252 -4.20 20.99 18.15
C ILE A 252 -4.08 20.06 19.37
N GLU A 253 -4.00 18.75 19.17
CA GLU A 253 -3.76 17.77 20.25
C GLU A 253 -2.41 18.01 20.96
N LEU A 254 -1.35 18.30 20.19
CA LEU A 254 -0.04 18.64 20.74
C LEU A 254 -0.06 19.96 21.52
N ASP A 255 -0.78 20.97 21.04
CA ASP A 255 -0.92 22.27 21.72
C ASP A 255 -1.64 22.11 23.05
N GLN A 256 -2.70 21.29 23.11
CA GLN A 256 -3.41 20.98 24.35
C GLN A 256 -2.51 20.26 25.36
N LEU A 257 -1.73 19.26 24.90
CA LEU A 257 -0.78 18.55 25.75
C LEU A 257 0.32 19.49 26.28
N SER A 258 0.88 20.33 25.41
CA SER A 258 1.91 21.32 25.75
C SER A 258 1.41 22.34 26.78
N ALA A 259 0.17 22.83 26.63
CA ALA A 259 -0.46 23.72 27.58
C ALA A 259 -0.65 23.05 28.95
N ALA A 260 -1.21 21.84 29.00
CA ALA A 260 -1.40 21.11 30.25
C ALA A 260 -0.07 20.83 31.00
N ILE A 261 1.00 20.52 30.27
CA ILE A 261 2.35 20.37 30.84
C ILE A 261 2.86 21.68 31.42
N ARG A 262 2.75 22.78 30.66
CA ARG A 262 3.23 24.11 31.05
C ARG A 262 2.53 24.63 32.30
N ASP A 263 1.23 24.40 32.39
CA ASP A 263 0.39 24.88 33.48
C ASP A 263 0.41 23.93 34.70
N HIS A 264 1.16 22.82 34.60
CA HIS A 264 1.19 21.75 35.60
C HIS A 264 -0.22 21.21 35.94
N ASP A 265 -1.11 21.16 34.95
CA ASP A 265 -2.49 20.71 35.09
C ASP A 265 -2.57 19.18 35.15
N GLN A 266 -2.45 18.65 36.37
CA GLN A 266 -2.42 17.20 36.62
C GLN A 266 -3.71 16.50 36.19
N ASP A 267 -4.86 17.14 36.41
CA ASP A 267 -6.16 16.55 36.09
C ASP A 267 -6.34 16.46 34.58
N ARG A 268 -5.98 17.52 33.84
CA ARG A 268 -6.04 17.50 32.38
C ARG A 268 -5.09 16.46 31.78
N LEU A 269 -3.87 16.34 32.31
CA LEU A 269 -2.92 15.31 31.85
C LEU A 269 -3.45 13.89 32.06
N LEU A 270 -4.06 13.63 33.23
CA LEU A 270 -4.65 12.32 33.54
C LEU A 270 -5.82 12.01 32.60
N GLU A 271 -6.67 13.00 32.30
CA GLU A 271 -7.77 12.86 31.35
C GLU A 271 -7.26 12.51 29.94
N LEU A 272 -6.29 13.27 29.42
CA LEU A 272 -5.71 13.06 28.08
C LEU A 272 -5.11 11.66 27.95
N PHE A 273 -4.28 11.24 28.92
CA PHE A 273 -3.65 9.92 28.90
C PHE A 273 -4.66 8.79 29.14
N GLY A 274 -5.64 9.00 30.03
CA GLY A 274 -6.70 8.04 30.31
C GLY A 274 -7.56 7.76 29.08
N LYS A 275 -7.94 8.80 28.34
CA LYS A 275 -8.66 8.67 27.06
C LYS A 275 -7.85 7.85 26.05
N ALA A 276 -6.59 8.20 25.82
CA ALA A 276 -5.73 7.48 24.89
C ALA A 276 -5.55 6.00 25.26
N LYS A 277 -5.38 5.71 26.56
CA LYS A 277 -5.29 4.34 27.08
C LYS A 277 -6.58 3.55 26.80
N SER A 278 -7.74 4.11 27.12
CA SER A 278 -9.04 3.44 26.95
C SER A 278 -9.30 3.05 25.50
N GLU A 279 -9.05 3.96 24.56
CA GLU A 279 -9.21 3.70 23.12
C GLU A 279 -8.26 2.60 22.64
N ARG A 280 -6.99 2.62 23.10
CA ARG A 280 -6.00 1.62 22.72
C ARG A 280 -6.31 0.24 23.29
N ASP A 281 -6.69 0.14 24.55
CA ASP A 281 -7.01 -1.14 25.20
C ASP A 281 -8.23 -1.79 24.55
N SER A 282 -9.21 -0.98 24.13
CA SER A 282 -10.39 -1.44 23.38
C SER A 282 -10.02 -2.03 22.02
N LEU A 283 -8.99 -1.50 21.36
CA LEU A 283 -8.48 -2.06 20.10
C LEU A 283 -7.83 -3.44 20.30
N ILE A 284 -7.05 -3.60 21.38
CA ILE A 284 -6.36 -4.87 21.69
C ILE A 284 -7.36 -5.95 22.12
N GLY A 285 -8.38 -5.59 22.91
CA GLY A 285 -9.42 -6.53 23.34
C GLY A 285 -10.31 -7.07 22.22
N ASN A 286 -10.28 -6.44 21.04
CA ASN A 286 -11.05 -6.82 19.85
C ASN A 286 -10.20 -7.50 18.75
N CYS A 287 -8.90 -7.74 19.00
CA CYS A 287 -7.96 -8.38 18.07
C CYS A 287 -7.59 -9.79 18.55
#